data_AF-A0A1I6FGN4-F1
#
_entry.id   AF-A0A1I6FGN4-F1
#
_cell.length_a   1.000
_cell.length_b   1.000
_cell.length_c   1.000
_cell.angle_alpha   90.00
_cell.angle_beta   90.00
_cell.angle_gamma   90.00
#
_symmetry.space_group_name_H-M   'P 1'
#
loop_
_entity.id
_entity.type
_entity.pdbx_description
1 polymer ?
#
loop_
_entity_poly.entity_id
_entity_poly.type
_entity_poly.pdbx_seq_one_letter_code
_entity_poly.pdbx_strand_id
1 'polypeptide(L)'
;MSNRPSTQATDEDLRLDVETRTKLLAVVVDANSYGKVGPDLPRLASLAADLAKIDVQVWVPEPVAWEWAEHLAAQWVAARNVVNDQLSHLSRAGLPASSINPSYLSREDLISKFLSVLTDTPHVKVVELTGASAIEGLKDQVLQRKPAKTKSADLVKTGGSDSAWLRDVVAKAGEPDRVMFLSKDADIKSAYAAWGYGQPLVREANTVRASLFEYVFASIDEEWMIARYLADQLPLNLDDATKSDAVQLVGTTVDVLEAVDLDWEHHGLISASLTKLTKLAGLWWVEREAPERHEPGRAPKRMVFRAIALFLAEAEITDIYSLTGGDTAGERTLNSDQLIARTRLMVTVENGKIVKVEPDSETVVSNSSPRSDHNWEAGNELADALEGVTGLELPSGHLGGWNVAEEEVLVKGTTQQVRLSWSHHNEGELWISVGTDEAHVTCEYDANAWIGGKEGMYGESPYFLRVETEHDIERGPWALAAWVFNRLLDSSDTESE
;
A
#
# COMPACT_ATOMS: atom_id res chain seq x y z
N MET A 1 7.66 -22.87 12.88
CA MET A 1 6.81 -22.82 11.67
C MET A 1 6.78 -21.36 11.29
N SER A 2 7.44 -21.00 10.18
CA SER A 2 7.52 -19.63 9.69
C SER A 2 6.10 -19.14 9.38
N ASN A 3 5.63 -18.12 10.10
CA ASN A 3 4.41 -17.39 9.78
C ASN A 3 4.67 -16.45 8.59
N ARG A 4 5.17 -17.01 7.48
CA ARG A 4 4.77 -16.47 6.16
C ARG A 4 3.25 -16.47 6.18
N PRO A 5 2.56 -15.36 5.89
CA PRO A 5 1.10 -15.32 5.90
C PRO A 5 0.54 -16.46 5.07
N SER A 6 0.05 -17.49 5.77
CA SER A 6 -0.49 -18.69 5.17
C SER A 6 -1.92 -18.39 4.74
N THR A 7 -2.09 -17.76 3.57
CA THR A 7 -3.28 -17.81 2.69
C THR A 7 -3.23 -16.76 1.55
N GLN A 8 -2.06 -16.45 1.01
CA GLN A 8 -2.00 -15.94 -0.36
C GLN A 8 -1.64 -17.11 -1.26
N ALA A 9 -2.43 -17.31 -2.31
CA ALA A 9 -2.07 -18.22 -3.40
C ALA A 9 -0.60 -17.97 -3.74
N THR A 10 0.21 -19.03 -3.82
CA THR A 10 1.61 -18.81 -4.21
C THR A 10 1.62 -18.13 -5.57
N ASP A 11 2.59 -17.27 -5.86
CA ASP A 11 2.62 -16.57 -7.17
C ASP A 11 2.57 -17.57 -8.35
N GLU A 12 3.03 -18.81 -8.14
CA GLU A 12 2.86 -19.93 -9.08
C GLU A 12 1.38 -20.29 -9.35
N ASP A 13 0.51 -20.26 -8.34
CA ASP A 13 -0.93 -20.52 -8.48
C ASP A 13 -1.66 -19.36 -9.19
N LEU A 14 -1.13 -18.15 -9.10
CA LEU A 14 -1.68 -16.96 -9.76
C LEU A 14 -1.23 -16.85 -11.23
N ARG A 15 -0.09 -17.45 -11.56
CA ARG A 15 0.56 -17.37 -12.87
C ARG A 15 -0.33 -17.95 -13.96
N LEU A 16 -0.50 -17.18 -15.03
CA LEU A 16 -1.16 -17.71 -16.22
C LEU A 16 -0.26 -18.72 -16.90
N ASP A 17 -0.86 -19.79 -17.41
CA ASP A 17 -0.16 -20.71 -18.29
C ASP A 17 0.34 -19.97 -19.53
N VAL A 18 1.42 -20.52 -20.13
CA VAL A 18 2.10 -19.88 -21.25
C VAL A 18 1.18 -19.69 -22.44
N GLU A 19 0.23 -20.60 -22.68
CA GLU A 19 -0.69 -20.52 -23.81
C GLU A 19 -1.66 -19.34 -23.63
N THR A 20 -2.31 -19.24 -22.47
CA THR A 20 -3.20 -18.12 -22.13
C THR A 20 -2.48 -16.79 -22.19
N ARG A 21 -1.28 -16.70 -21.59
CA ARG A 21 -0.48 -15.47 -21.58
C ARG A 21 -0.09 -15.03 -23.00
N THR A 22 0.27 -15.96 -23.88
CA THR A 22 0.68 -15.64 -25.26
C THR A 22 -0.49 -15.22 -26.15
N LYS A 23 -1.72 -15.62 -25.82
CA LYS A 23 -2.95 -15.22 -26.54
C LYS A 23 -3.47 -13.86 -26.10
N LEU A 24 -3.09 -13.41 -24.91
CA LEU A 24 -3.58 -12.18 -24.30
C LEU A 24 -3.19 -10.96 -25.16
N LEU A 25 -4.20 -10.18 -25.54
CA LEU A 25 -4.03 -8.95 -26.32
C LEU A 25 -3.98 -7.72 -25.41
N ALA A 26 -4.82 -7.72 -24.37
CA ALA A 26 -4.94 -6.56 -23.49
C ALA A 26 -5.39 -6.92 -22.07
N VAL A 27 -4.98 -6.07 -21.13
CA VAL A 27 -5.58 -5.93 -19.81
C VAL A 27 -6.55 -4.76 -19.84
N VAL A 28 -7.80 -5.00 -19.45
CA VAL A 28 -8.91 -4.05 -19.50
C VAL A 28 -9.21 -3.58 -18.10
N VAL A 29 -9.15 -2.27 -17.87
CA VAL A 29 -9.29 -1.69 -16.54
C VAL A 29 -10.72 -1.27 -16.27
N ASP A 30 -11.27 -1.78 -15.17
CA ASP A 30 -12.59 -1.41 -14.65
C ASP A 30 -12.49 -0.21 -13.69
N ALA A 31 -13.60 0.49 -13.45
CA ALA A 31 -13.65 1.69 -12.62
C ALA A 31 -13.22 1.42 -11.15
N ASN A 32 -13.57 0.23 -10.63
CA ASN A 32 -13.27 -0.17 -9.24
C ASN A 32 -11.85 -0.72 -9.01
N SER A 33 -11.02 -0.81 -10.06
CA SER A 33 -9.70 -1.46 -10.02
C SER A 33 -8.74 -0.82 -9.02
N TYR A 34 -8.87 0.49 -8.80
CA TYR A 34 -7.97 1.31 -7.97
C TYR A 34 -8.62 1.76 -6.65
N GLY A 35 -9.65 1.06 -6.18
CA GLY A 35 -10.24 1.32 -4.87
C GLY A 35 -11.12 2.57 -4.82
N LYS A 36 -11.37 3.09 -3.60
CA LYS A 36 -12.31 4.20 -3.36
C LYS A 36 -11.74 5.58 -3.66
N VAL A 37 -10.41 5.71 -3.71
CA VAL A 37 -9.75 7.02 -3.79
C VAL A 37 -9.79 7.59 -5.21
N GLY A 38 -9.88 6.73 -6.22
CA GLY A 38 -9.98 7.11 -7.63
C GLY A 38 -8.85 6.50 -8.47
N PRO A 39 -8.72 6.89 -9.74
CA PRO A 39 -7.63 6.40 -10.60
C PRO A 39 -6.26 6.93 -10.16
N ASP A 40 -5.26 6.05 -10.21
CA ASP A 40 -3.85 6.40 -10.05
C ASP A 40 -3.16 6.30 -11.42
N LEU A 41 -3.03 7.44 -12.11
CA LEU A 41 -2.45 7.48 -13.46
C LEU A 41 -0.97 7.11 -13.51
N PRO A 42 -0.10 7.55 -12.57
CA PRO A 42 1.27 7.04 -12.47
C PRO A 42 1.34 5.52 -12.38
N ARG A 43 0.52 4.91 -11.51
CA ARG A 43 0.46 3.45 -11.35
C ARG A 43 -0.07 2.75 -12.60
N LEU A 44 -1.10 3.31 -13.25
CA LEU A 44 -1.63 2.82 -14.53
C LEU A 44 -0.57 2.89 -15.64
N ALA A 45 0.17 3.99 -15.74
CA ALA A 45 1.23 4.18 -16.72
C ALA A 45 2.39 3.19 -16.50
N SER A 46 2.77 2.96 -15.24
CA SER A 46 3.79 1.98 -14.87
C SER A 46 3.36 0.56 -15.25
N LEU A 47 2.11 0.17 -14.94
CA LEU A 47 1.54 -1.10 -15.40
C LEU A 47 1.51 -1.22 -16.92
N ALA A 48 1.09 -0.17 -17.62
CA ALA A 48 1.02 -0.18 -19.08
C ALA A 48 2.39 -0.30 -19.75
N ALA A 49 3.41 0.37 -19.20
CA ALA A 49 4.78 0.28 -19.68
C ALA A 49 5.35 -1.13 -19.51
N ASP A 50 5.05 -1.81 -18.41
CA ASP A 50 5.50 -3.19 -18.20
C ASP A 50 4.78 -4.18 -19.10
N LEU A 51 3.45 -4.05 -19.24
CA LEU A 51 2.67 -4.91 -20.14
C LEU A 51 3.08 -4.75 -21.60
N ALA A 52 3.48 -3.55 -22.01
CA ALA A 52 4.00 -3.32 -23.34
C ALA A 52 5.29 -4.10 -23.64
N LYS A 53 6.10 -4.47 -22.63
CA LYS A 53 7.31 -5.31 -22.81
C LYS A 53 6.96 -6.73 -23.29
N ILE A 54 5.78 -7.22 -22.95
CA ILE A 54 5.26 -8.54 -23.32
C ILE A 54 4.17 -8.45 -24.40
N ASP A 55 4.14 -7.36 -25.17
CA ASP A 55 3.18 -7.09 -26.24
C ASP A 55 1.69 -7.08 -25.81
N VAL A 56 1.41 -6.83 -24.52
CA VAL A 56 0.06 -6.71 -23.97
C VAL A 56 -0.31 -5.23 -23.79
N GLN A 57 -1.47 -4.82 -24.31
CA GLN A 57 -1.95 -3.43 -24.18
C GLN A 57 -2.71 -3.20 -22.87
N VAL A 58 -2.75 -1.96 -22.39
CA VAL A 58 -3.72 -1.55 -21.35
C VAL A 58 -4.87 -0.80 -21.99
N TRP A 59 -6.08 -1.30 -21.78
CA TRP A 59 -7.31 -0.71 -22.30
C TRP A 59 -8.14 -0.11 -21.17
N VAL A 60 -8.53 1.15 -21.33
CA VAL A 60 -9.50 1.80 -20.44
C VAL A 60 -10.76 2.05 -21.27
N PRO A 61 -11.89 1.41 -20.95
CA PRO A 61 -13.13 1.68 -21.66
C PRO A 61 -13.57 3.13 -21.46
N GLU A 62 -14.09 3.77 -22.51
CA GLU A 62 -14.49 5.19 -22.45
C GLU A 62 -15.50 5.50 -21.33
N PRO A 63 -16.54 4.65 -21.07
CA PRO A 63 -17.43 4.89 -19.94
C PRO A 63 -16.73 4.83 -18.56
N VAL A 64 -15.70 3.98 -18.42
CA VAL A 64 -14.86 3.92 -17.20
C VAL A 64 -14.06 5.21 -17.05
N ALA A 65 -13.50 5.74 -18.14
CA ALA A 65 -12.80 7.01 -18.14
C ALA A 65 -13.72 8.18 -17.71
N TRP A 66 -14.98 8.19 -18.18
CA TRP A 66 -15.97 9.19 -17.75
C TRP A 66 -16.33 9.06 -16.27
N GLU A 67 -16.50 7.84 -15.77
CA GLU A 67 -16.79 7.59 -14.35
C GLU A 67 -15.66 8.09 -13.45
N TRP A 68 -14.40 7.76 -13.79
CA TRP A 68 -13.23 8.30 -13.11
C TRP A 68 -13.16 9.82 -13.14
N ALA A 69 -13.38 10.42 -14.31
CA ALA A 69 -13.37 11.88 -14.46
C ALA A 69 -14.43 12.54 -13.57
N GLU A 70 -15.62 11.96 -13.49
CA GLU A 70 -16.71 12.48 -12.66
C GLU A 70 -16.42 12.35 -11.17
N HIS A 71 -15.87 11.22 -10.72
CA HIS A 71 -15.49 11.03 -9.32
C HIS A 71 -14.44 12.07 -8.88
N LEU A 72 -13.40 12.27 -9.68
CA LEU A 72 -12.38 13.28 -9.41
C LEU A 72 -12.98 14.70 -9.40
N ALA A 73 -13.89 14.99 -10.33
CA ALA A 73 -14.51 16.31 -10.40
C ALA A 73 -15.45 16.58 -9.22
N ALA A 74 -16.18 15.57 -8.75
CA ALA A 74 -16.99 15.66 -7.53
C ALA A 74 -16.13 15.91 -6.29
N GLN A 75 -15.00 15.20 -6.14
CA GLN A 75 -14.04 15.42 -5.04
C GLN A 75 -13.47 16.85 -5.08
N TRP A 76 -13.08 17.33 -6.27
CA TRP A 76 -12.57 18.69 -6.43
C TRP A 76 -13.63 19.76 -6.09
N VAL A 77 -14.88 19.58 -6.52
CA VAL A 77 -15.98 20.50 -6.15
C VAL A 77 -16.19 20.52 -4.64
N ALA A 78 -16.17 19.36 -3.98
CA ALA A 78 -16.29 19.27 -2.52
C ALA A 78 -15.16 20.03 -1.81
N ALA A 79 -13.91 19.77 -2.19
CA ALA A 79 -12.74 20.47 -1.64
C ALA A 79 -12.80 21.98 -1.87
N ARG A 80 -13.15 22.41 -3.09
CA ARG A 80 -13.32 23.83 -3.44
C ARG A 80 -14.39 24.50 -2.58
N ASN A 81 -15.51 23.83 -2.31
CA ASN A 81 -16.58 24.38 -1.48
C ASN A 81 -16.13 24.55 -0.03
N VAL A 82 -15.42 23.56 0.54
CA VAL A 82 -14.86 23.67 1.90
C VAL A 82 -13.90 24.86 1.99
N VAL A 83 -12.98 24.99 1.03
CA VAL A 83 -12.04 26.12 0.98
C VAL A 83 -12.78 27.47 0.88
N ASN A 84 -13.77 27.58 0.00
CA ASN A 84 -14.53 28.82 -0.16
C ASN A 84 -15.29 29.20 1.11
N ASP A 85 -15.88 28.24 1.81
CA ASP A 85 -16.54 28.47 3.09
C ASP A 85 -15.55 29.00 4.13
N GLN A 86 -14.38 28.37 4.27
CA GLN A 86 -13.34 28.81 5.19
C GLN A 86 -12.82 30.23 4.87
N LEU A 87 -12.57 30.52 3.59
CA LEU A 87 -12.17 31.87 3.15
C LEU A 87 -13.27 32.91 3.43
N SER A 88 -14.55 32.53 3.26
CA SER A 88 -15.70 33.38 3.62
C SER A 88 -15.79 33.63 5.13
N HIS A 89 -15.51 32.64 5.97
CA HIS A 89 -15.41 32.80 7.43
C HIS A 89 -14.30 33.78 7.82
N LEU A 90 -13.10 33.63 7.26
CA LEU A 90 -11.97 34.53 7.50
C LEU A 90 -12.28 35.96 7.05
N SER A 91 -12.86 36.12 5.85
CA SER A 91 -13.27 37.43 5.34
C SER A 91 -14.31 38.11 6.24
N ARG A 92 -15.30 37.35 6.75
CA ARG A 92 -16.28 37.85 7.74
C ARG A 92 -15.63 38.24 9.07
N ALA A 93 -14.55 37.58 9.47
CA ALA A 93 -13.76 37.95 10.64
C ALA A 93 -12.88 39.22 10.40
N GLY A 94 -12.95 39.83 9.22
CA GLY A 94 -12.14 41.00 8.86
C GLY A 94 -10.69 40.65 8.53
N LEU A 95 -10.37 39.36 8.39
CA LEU A 95 -9.05 38.90 7.99
C LEU A 95 -8.99 38.86 6.45
N PRO A 96 -7.96 39.45 5.84
CA PRO A 96 -7.78 39.37 4.40
C PRO A 96 -7.41 37.93 4.02
N ALA A 97 -8.41 37.14 3.67
CA ALA A 97 -8.24 35.84 3.06
C ALA A 97 -7.81 36.03 1.60
N SER A 98 -6.52 35.85 1.30
CA SER A 98 -6.06 35.73 -0.08
C SER A 98 -6.76 34.55 -0.75
N SER A 99 -7.35 34.77 -1.92
CA SER A 99 -8.04 33.72 -2.67
C SER A 99 -7.10 32.55 -2.95
N ILE A 100 -7.40 31.38 -2.41
CA ILE A 100 -6.88 30.13 -2.96
C ILE A 100 -7.56 29.99 -4.31
N ASN A 101 -6.83 30.28 -5.39
CA ASN A 101 -7.38 30.21 -6.72
C ASN A 101 -7.29 28.74 -7.16
N PRO A 102 -8.42 28.00 -7.25
CA PRO A 102 -8.34 26.61 -7.67
C PRO A 102 -7.76 26.52 -9.08
N SER A 103 -6.88 25.55 -9.31
CA SER A 103 -6.18 25.37 -10.60
C SER A 103 -7.12 25.09 -11.79
N TYR A 104 -8.38 24.76 -11.54
CA TYR A 104 -9.42 24.48 -12.53
C TYR A 104 -10.58 25.48 -12.38
N LEU A 105 -11.16 25.94 -13.49
CA LEU A 105 -12.22 26.96 -13.45
C LEU A 105 -13.60 26.33 -13.22
N SER A 106 -13.81 25.12 -13.73
CA SER A 106 -15.09 24.40 -13.72
C SER A 106 -14.92 22.88 -13.53
N ARG A 107 -16.03 22.21 -13.25
CA ARG A 107 -16.14 20.74 -13.22
C ARG A 107 -15.82 20.16 -14.60
N GLU A 108 -16.34 20.78 -15.65
CA GLU A 108 -16.17 20.39 -17.04
C GLU A 108 -14.72 20.54 -17.51
N ASP A 109 -14.01 21.57 -17.03
CA ASP A 109 -12.59 21.80 -17.34
C ASP A 109 -11.73 20.69 -16.73
N LEU A 110 -12.01 20.29 -15.49
CA LEU A 110 -11.30 19.21 -14.81
C LEU A 110 -11.54 17.86 -15.50
N ILE A 111 -12.79 17.55 -15.85
CA ILE A 111 -13.13 16.34 -16.62
C ILE A 111 -12.36 16.33 -17.95
N SER A 112 -12.42 17.42 -18.71
CA SER A 112 -11.73 17.53 -20.00
C SER A 112 -10.21 17.38 -19.84
N LYS A 113 -9.64 17.97 -18.79
CA LYS A 113 -8.21 17.86 -18.50
C LYS A 113 -7.82 16.43 -18.15
N PHE A 114 -8.58 15.75 -17.29
CA PHE A 114 -8.30 14.36 -16.92
C PHE A 114 -8.35 13.43 -18.14
N LEU A 115 -9.40 13.53 -18.97
CA LEU A 115 -9.53 12.71 -20.17
C LEU A 115 -8.40 12.95 -21.17
N SER A 116 -7.91 14.18 -21.30
CA SER A 116 -6.71 14.49 -22.09
C SER A 116 -5.48 13.78 -21.52
N VAL A 117 -5.22 13.90 -20.21
CA VAL A 117 -4.06 13.28 -19.57
C VAL A 117 -4.11 11.74 -19.69
N LEU A 118 -5.28 11.14 -19.50
CA LEU A 118 -5.47 9.69 -19.69
C LEU A 118 -5.18 9.26 -21.12
N THR A 119 -5.65 10.03 -22.11
CA THR A 119 -5.39 9.76 -23.54
C THR A 119 -3.92 9.90 -23.90
N ASP A 120 -3.23 10.86 -23.27
CA ASP A 120 -1.80 11.12 -23.48
C ASP A 120 -0.90 10.15 -22.69
N THR A 121 -1.48 9.27 -21.87
CA THR A 121 -0.72 8.32 -21.03
C THR A 121 -0.10 7.23 -21.91
N PRO A 122 1.24 7.05 -21.92
CA PRO A 122 1.90 6.05 -22.75
C PRO A 122 1.38 4.64 -22.52
N HIS A 123 1.25 3.87 -23.61
CA HIS A 123 0.80 2.46 -23.61
C HIS A 123 -0.62 2.19 -23.10
N VAL A 124 -1.36 3.24 -22.72
CA VAL A 124 -2.79 3.18 -22.38
C VAL A 124 -3.60 3.51 -23.64
N LYS A 125 -4.69 2.77 -23.85
CA LYS A 125 -5.60 2.97 -24.96
C LYS A 125 -7.03 3.09 -24.47
N VAL A 126 -7.69 4.20 -24.82
CA VAL A 126 -9.12 4.34 -24.57
C VAL A 126 -9.90 3.51 -25.61
N VAL A 127 -10.82 2.67 -25.14
CA VAL A 127 -11.76 1.94 -26.01
C VAL A 127 -13.05 2.74 -26.11
N GLU A 128 -13.20 3.43 -27.24
CA GLU A 128 -14.36 4.27 -27.54
C GLU A 128 -15.67 3.46 -27.47
N LEU A 129 -16.69 4.08 -26.88
CA LEU A 129 -18.04 3.55 -26.80
C LEU A 129 -18.71 3.66 -28.16
N THR A 130 -19.14 2.54 -28.72
CA THR A 130 -19.91 2.56 -29.96
C THR A 130 -21.39 2.79 -29.70
N GLY A 131 -22.07 3.48 -30.62
CA GLY A 131 -23.52 3.69 -30.52
C GLY A 131 -24.32 2.38 -30.49
N ALA A 132 -23.83 1.33 -31.15
CA ALA A 132 -24.46 0.01 -31.14
C ALA A 132 -24.41 -0.63 -29.74
N SER A 133 -23.24 -0.64 -29.11
CA SER A 133 -23.06 -1.16 -27.75
C SER A 133 -23.80 -0.32 -26.71
N ALA A 134 -23.83 1.00 -26.85
CA ALA A 134 -24.61 1.90 -25.99
C ALA A 134 -26.12 1.58 -26.03
N ILE A 135 -26.68 1.31 -27.22
CA ILE A 135 -28.08 0.92 -27.38
C ILE A 135 -28.36 -0.42 -26.69
N GLU A 136 -27.49 -1.42 -26.85
CA GLU A 136 -27.67 -2.71 -26.16
C GLU A 136 -27.52 -2.60 -24.64
N GLY A 137 -26.57 -1.81 -24.16
CA GLY A 137 -26.44 -1.52 -22.73
C GLY A 137 -27.69 -0.86 -22.14
N LEU A 138 -28.27 0.11 -22.85
CA LEU A 138 -29.53 0.72 -22.43
C LEU A 138 -30.69 -0.29 -22.41
N LYS A 139 -30.79 -1.16 -23.43
CA LYS A 139 -31.80 -2.23 -23.45
C LYS A 139 -31.60 -3.17 -22.28
N ASP A 140 -30.36 -3.55 -21.98
CA ASP A 140 -30.05 -4.44 -20.87
C ASP A 140 -30.45 -3.82 -19.54
N GLN A 141 -30.17 -2.53 -19.31
CA GLN A 141 -30.62 -1.81 -18.11
C GLN A 141 -32.15 -1.71 -18.02
N VAL A 142 -32.84 -1.28 -19.08
CA VAL A 142 -34.29 -1.08 -19.07
C VAL A 142 -35.03 -2.42 -18.88
N LEU A 143 -34.61 -3.44 -19.62
CA LEU A 143 -35.23 -4.77 -19.64
C LEU A 143 -34.66 -5.70 -18.56
N GLN A 144 -33.68 -5.25 -17.78
CA GLN A 144 -33.01 -6.03 -16.73
C GLN A 144 -32.39 -7.34 -17.24
N ARG A 145 -31.70 -7.26 -18.38
CA ARG A 145 -30.90 -8.36 -18.93
C ARG A 145 -29.51 -8.31 -18.32
N LYS A 146 -28.92 -9.47 -18.01
CA LYS A 146 -27.57 -9.54 -17.44
C LYS A 146 -26.53 -8.84 -18.35
N PRO A 147 -25.59 -8.07 -17.78
CA PRO A 147 -25.26 -7.96 -16.35
C PRO A 147 -26.16 -7.01 -15.53
N ALA A 148 -27.10 -6.30 -16.15
CA ALA A 148 -27.94 -5.33 -15.45
C ALA A 148 -28.71 -5.92 -14.26
N LYS A 149 -28.85 -5.12 -13.21
CA LYS A 149 -29.51 -5.47 -11.95
C LYS A 149 -30.28 -4.28 -11.38
N THR A 150 -31.10 -4.55 -10.37
CA THR A 150 -31.78 -3.51 -9.58
C THR A 150 -31.09 -3.44 -8.22
N LYS A 151 -30.59 -2.25 -7.84
CA LYS A 151 -30.07 -2.02 -6.49
C LYS A 151 -31.22 -2.07 -5.48
N SER A 152 -31.09 -2.88 -4.43
CA SER A 152 -32.17 -3.21 -3.49
C SER A 152 -32.64 -2.03 -2.64
N ALA A 153 -31.76 -1.06 -2.33
CA ALA A 153 -32.10 0.09 -1.49
C ALA A 153 -33.02 1.10 -2.20
N ASP A 154 -32.71 1.44 -3.45
CA ASP A 154 -33.34 2.56 -4.16
C ASP A 154 -34.22 2.12 -5.34
N LEU A 155 -34.33 0.81 -5.59
CA LEU A 155 -34.98 0.23 -6.78
C LEU A 155 -34.43 0.79 -8.11
N VAL A 156 -33.21 1.30 -8.10
CA VAL A 156 -32.54 1.87 -9.27
C VAL A 156 -32.00 0.75 -10.14
N LYS A 157 -32.40 0.74 -11.41
CA LYS A 157 -31.88 -0.15 -12.45
C LYS A 157 -30.49 0.33 -12.90
N THR A 158 -29.48 -0.52 -12.81
CA THR A 158 -28.08 -0.22 -13.15
C THR A 158 -27.49 -1.26 -14.11
N GLY A 159 -26.26 -1.05 -14.57
CA GLY A 159 -25.49 -2.01 -15.39
C GLY A 159 -25.54 -1.77 -16.91
N GLY A 160 -26.14 -0.66 -17.35
CA GLY A 160 -26.14 -0.29 -18.77
C GLY A 160 -24.76 0.11 -19.29
N SER A 161 -24.00 0.89 -18.49
CA SER A 161 -22.60 1.24 -18.78
C SER A 161 -21.75 -0.03 -18.91
N ASP A 162 -21.82 -0.92 -17.91
CA ASP A 162 -21.04 -2.16 -17.85
C ASP A 162 -21.31 -3.08 -19.04
N SER A 163 -22.58 -3.26 -19.37
CA SER A 163 -22.95 -4.03 -20.57
C SER A 163 -22.37 -3.43 -21.85
N ALA A 164 -22.47 -2.10 -22.01
CA ALA A 164 -22.05 -1.44 -23.24
C ALA A 164 -20.54 -1.53 -23.45
N TRP A 165 -19.75 -1.17 -22.44
CA TRP A 165 -18.30 -1.16 -22.61
C TRP A 165 -17.71 -2.58 -22.74
N LEU A 166 -18.29 -3.56 -22.05
CA LEU A 166 -17.88 -4.97 -22.19
C LEU A 166 -18.06 -5.48 -23.63
N ARG A 167 -19.12 -5.04 -24.33
CA ARG A 167 -19.37 -5.40 -25.73
C ARG A 167 -18.31 -4.81 -26.66
N ASP A 168 -17.97 -3.54 -26.48
CA ASP A 168 -16.94 -2.89 -27.31
C ASP A 168 -15.56 -3.49 -27.08
N VAL A 169 -15.24 -3.84 -25.83
CA VAL A 169 -14.00 -4.54 -25.49
C VAL A 169 -13.91 -5.92 -26.16
N VAL A 170 -14.94 -6.75 -26.02
CA VAL A 170 -14.96 -8.09 -26.64
C VAL A 170 -14.93 -7.99 -28.17
N ALA A 171 -15.70 -7.06 -28.74
CA ALA A 171 -15.69 -6.83 -30.20
C ALA A 171 -14.31 -6.39 -30.70
N LYS A 172 -13.60 -5.54 -29.94
CA LYS A 172 -12.25 -5.08 -30.26
C LYS A 172 -11.20 -6.20 -30.14
N ALA A 173 -11.36 -7.09 -29.15
CA ALA A 173 -10.48 -8.24 -28.96
C ALA A 173 -10.68 -9.32 -30.04
N GLY A 174 -11.86 -9.36 -30.66
CA GLY A 174 -12.28 -10.39 -31.61
C GLY A 174 -12.74 -11.67 -30.93
N GLU A 175 -12.04 -12.09 -29.87
CA GLU A 175 -12.36 -13.27 -29.06
C GLU A 175 -12.36 -12.91 -27.55
N PRO A 176 -13.33 -13.41 -26.74
CA PRO A 176 -13.48 -13.02 -25.34
C PRO A 176 -12.32 -13.44 -24.41
N ASP A 177 -11.56 -14.48 -24.76
CA ASP A 177 -10.45 -15.04 -23.99
C ASP A 177 -9.11 -14.33 -24.25
N ARG A 178 -9.08 -13.40 -25.20
CA ARG A 178 -7.90 -12.57 -25.52
C ARG A 178 -7.78 -11.33 -24.65
N VAL A 179 -8.66 -11.15 -23.67
CA VAL A 179 -8.61 -10.04 -22.72
C VAL A 179 -8.65 -10.54 -21.28
N MET A 180 -7.94 -9.83 -20.41
CA MET A 180 -8.00 -10.00 -18.97
C MET A 180 -8.60 -8.74 -18.36
N PHE A 181 -9.54 -8.88 -17.44
CA PHE A 181 -10.11 -7.75 -16.73
C PHE A 181 -9.38 -7.51 -15.42
N LEU A 182 -8.96 -6.27 -15.21
CA LEU A 182 -8.60 -5.75 -13.91
C LEU A 182 -9.89 -5.29 -13.25
N SER A 183 -10.42 -6.05 -12.27
CA SER A 183 -11.71 -5.74 -11.64
C SER A 183 -11.91 -6.57 -10.38
N LYS A 184 -12.72 -6.05 -9.46
CA LYS A 184 -13.30 -6.80 -8.33
C LYS A 184 -14.76 -7.20 -8.56
N ASP A 185 -15.35 -6.81 -9.69
CA ASP A 185 -16.79 -6.95 -9.94
C ASP A 185 -17.20 -8.34 -10.44
N ALA A 186 -18.27 -8.87 -9.85
CA ALA A 186 -18.93 -10.08 -10.31
C ALA A 186 -19.81 -9.85 -11.56
N ASP A 187 -20.09 -8.59 -11.93
CA ASP A 187 -20.93 -8.25 -13.07
C ASP A 187 -20.28 -8.67 -14.41
N ILE A 188 -18.95 -8.64 -14.53
CA ILE A 188 -18.22 -9.15 -15.70
C ILE A 188 -18.47 -10.66 -15.88
N LYS A 189 -18.38 -11.44 -14.80
CA LYS A 189 -18.68 -12.88 -14.80
C LYS A 189 -20.14 -13.14 -15.19
N SER A 190 -21.05 -12.32 -14.69
CA SER A 190 -22.48 -12.40 -15.00
C SER A 190 -22.76 -12.13 -16.49
N ALA A 191 -22.09 -11.14 -17.09
CA ALA A 191 -22.19 -10.83 -18.51
C ALA A 191 -21.68 -11.98 -19.38
N TYR A 192 -20.46 -12.46 -19.12
CA TYR A 192 -19.84 -13.55 -19.86
C TYR A 192 -20.68 -14.84 -19.84
N ALA A 193 -21.23 -15.20 -18.67
CA ALA A 193 -22.12 -16.34 -18.55
C ALA A 193 -23.41 -16.16 -19.36
N ALA A 194 -24.02 -14.96 -19.32
CA ALA A 194 -25.25 -14.67 -20.06
C ALA A 194 -25.06 -14.63 -21.58
N TRP A 195 -23.87 -14.25 -22.05
CA TRP A 195 -23.55 -14.16 -23.48
C TRP A 195 -22.92 -15.44 -24.04
N GLY A 196 -22.71 -16.46 -23.21
CA GLY A 196 -22.16 -17.74 -23.62
C GLY A 196 -20.65 -17.73 -23.89
N TYR A 197 -19.92 -16.78 -23.31
CA TYR A 197 -18.46 -16.63 -23.47
C TYR A 197 -17.63 -17.45 -22.47
N GLY A 198 -18.27 -18.15 -21.53
CA GLY A 198 -17.58 -18.95 -20.51
C GLY A 198 -17.17 -18.13 -19.29
N GLN A 199 -16.03 -18.44 -18.69
CA GLN A 199 -15.50 -17.70 -17.54
C GLN A 199 -14.51 -16.63 -18.02
N PRO A 200 -14.69 -15.34 -17.66
CA PRO A 200 -13.73 -14.31 -17.99
C PRO A 200 -12.46 -14.49 -17.17
N LEU A 201 -11.32 -14.10 -17.75
CA LEU A 201 -10.08 -13.96 -17.01
C LEU A 201 -10.11 -12.65 -16.22
N VAL A 202 -10.19 -12.73 -14.90
CA VAL A 202 -10.27 -11.56 -14.01
C VAL A 202 -9.15 -11.62 -12.98
N ARG A 203 -8.48 -10.49 -12.75
CA ARG A 203 -7.45 -10.28 -11.72
C ARG A 203 -7.66 -8.95 -11.01
N GLU A 204 -7.07 -8.84 -9.83
CA GLU A 204 -7.05 -7.60 -9.05
C GLU A 204 -5.74 -6.84 -9.29
N ALA A 205 -5.72 -5.54 -9.00
CA ALA A 205 -4.55 -4.69 -9.16
C ALA A 205 -3.29 -5.20 -8.44
N ASN A 206 -3.46 -5.90 -7.31
CA ASN A 206 -2.35 -6.48 -6.55
C ASN A 206 -1.84 -7.82 -7.10
N THR A 207 -2.60 -8.51 -7.97
CA THR A 207 -2.29 -9.86 -8.48
C THR A 207 -1.97 -9.90 -9.97
N VAL A 208 -2.36 -8.87 -10.73
CA VAL A 208 -2.20 -8.81 -12.20
C VAL A 208 -0.75 -9.01 -12.64
N ARG A 209 0.22 -8.46 -11.90
CA ARG A 209 1.65 -8.59 -12.23
C ARG A 209 2.16 -10.01 -12.02
N ALA A 210 1.88 -10.59 -10.85
CA ALA A 210 2.24 -11.99 -10.54
C ALA A 210 1.60 -12.98 -11.54
N SER A 211 0.43 -12.64 -12.10
CA SER A 211 -0.21 -13.45 -13.14
C SER A 211 0.53 -13.45 -14.48
N LEU A 212 1.30 -12.40 -14.80
CA LEU A 212 1.86 -12.18 -16.14
C LEU A 212 3.39 -12.26 -16.18
N PHE A 213 4.05 -11.77 -15.14
CA PHE A 213 5.50 -11.73 -15.04
C PHE A 213 6.00 -12.85 -14.16
N GLU A 214 7.21 -13.31 -14.45
CA GLU A 214 7.93 -14.23 -13.59
C GLU A 214 8.85 -13.44 -12.68
N TYR A 215 8.89 -13.83 -11.41
CA TYR A 215 9.74 -13.21 -10.41
C TYR A 215 10.65 -14.26 -9.80
N VAL A 216 11.88 -13.85 -9.49
CA VAL A 216 12.85 -14.66 -8.74
C VAL A 216 13.29 -13.85 -7.53
N PHE A 217 13.54 -14.53 -6.40
CA PHE A 217 14.09 -13.85 -5.23
C PHE A 217 15.41 -13.16 -5.59
N ALA A 218 15.56 -11.92 -5.10
CA ALA A 218 16.77 -11.16 -5.25
C ALA A 218 17.92 -11.84 -4.49
N SER A 219 19.17 -11.56 -4.89
CA SER A 219 20.31 -11.94 -4.06
C SER A 219 20.37 -11.06 -2.82
N ILE A 220 21.03 -11.55 -1.76
CA ILE A 220 21.20 -10.76 -0.54
C ILE A 220 21.90 -9.41 -0.79
N ASP A 221 22.82 -9.35 -1.76
CA ASP A 221 23.50 -8.11 -2.14
C ASP A 221 22.54 -7.12 -2.82
N GLU A 222 21.58 -7.61 -3.61
CA GLU A 222 20.52 -6.80 -4.23
C GLU A 222 19.55 -6.27 -3.17
N GLU A 223 19.21 -7.08 -2.16
CA GLU A 223 18.41 -6.65 -1.00
C GLU A 223 19.09 -5.51 -0.23
N TRP A 224 20.37 -5.67 0.12
CA TRP A 224 21.15 -4.64 0.80
C TRP A 224 21.33 -3.36 -0.02
N MET A 225 21.50 -3.48 -1.34
CA MET A 225 21.54 -2.32 -2.23
C MET A 225 20.24 -1.51 -2.16
N ILE A 226 19.08 -2.17 -2.19
CA ILE A 226 17.77 -1.50 -2.07
C ILE A 226 17.62 -0.90 -0.67
N ALA A 227 17.97 -1.65 0.36
CA ALA A 227 17.84 -1.21 1.73
C ALA A 227 18.66 0.04 2.05
N ARG A 228 19.94 0.08 1.64
CA ARG A 228 20.81 1.27 1.73
C ARG A 228 20.18 2.46 1.02
N TYR A 229 19.75 2.27 -0.23
CA TYR A 229 19.15 3.35 -0.99
C TYR A 229 17.90 3.92 -0.31
N LEU A 230 17.02 3.07 0.22
CA LEU A 230 15.81 3.50 0.92
C LEU A 230 16.16 4.23 2.22
N ALA A 231 17.12 3.74 3.00
CA ALA A 231 17.57 4.38 4.23
C ALA A 231 18.19 5.77 3.96
N ASP A 232 18.96 5.93 2.88
CA ASP A 232 19.54 7.20 2.45
C ASP A 232 18.49 8.27 2.09
N GLN A 233 17.25 7.86 1.81
CA GLN A 233 16.14 8.80 1.57
C GLN A 233 15.47 9.29 2.86
N LEU A 234 15.86 8.76 4.02
CA LEU A 234 15.19 9.02 5.29
C LEU A 234 16.02 9.94 6.20
N PRO A 235 15.38 10.78 7.03
CA PRO A 235 13.93 10.99 7.12
C PRO A 235 13.35 11.74 5.91
N LEU A 236 12.13 11.39 5.50
CA LEU A 236 11.42 11.98 4.37
C LEU A 236 10.15 12.71 4.83
N ASN A 237 10.11 14.03 4.68
CA ASN A 237 8.89 14.82 4.86
C ASN A 237 7.97 14.65 3.65
N LEU A 238 6.75 14.17 3.86
CA LEU A 238 5.76 13.91 2.81
C LEU A 238 5.07 15.20 2.36
N ASP A 239 4.95 16.20 3.23
CA ASP A 239 4.38 17.51 2.89
C ASP A 239 5.29 18.33 1.96
N ASP A 240 6.61 18.12 2.07
CA ASP A 240 7.63 18.81 1.27
C ASP A 240 7.96 18.07 -0.04
N ALA A 241 7.44 16.86 -0.26
CA ALA A 241 7.82 15.92 -1.33
C ALA A 241 7.36 16.34 -2.74
N THR A 242 7.30 17.64 -3.04
CA THR A 242 6.94 18.18 -4.35
C THR A 242 8.05 18.06 -5.42
N LYS A 243 9.21 17.39 -5.21
CA LYS A 243 10.40 17.71 -6.04
C LYS A 243 11.35 16.59 -6.51
N SER A 244 10.95 15.32 -6.56
CA SER A 244 11.69 14.36 -7.38
C SER A 244 10.81 13.25 -7.92
N ASP A 245 10.57 13.25 -9.23
CA ASP A 245 9.88 12.14 -9.94
C ASP A 245 10.61 10.78 -9.77
N ALA A 246 11.83 10.78 -9.25
CA ALA A 246 12.64 9.58 -9.09
C ALA A 246 12.37 8.79 -7.80
N VAL A 247 11.80 9.41 -6.76
CA VAL A 247 11.61 8.76 -5.45
C VAL A 247 10.23 9.06 -4.89
N GLN A 248 9.37 8.05 -4.94
CA GLN A 248 8.09 8.03 -4.25
C GLN A 248 8.02 6.75 -3.40
N LEU A 249 8.04 6.91 -2.07
CA LEU A 249 8.05 5.79 -1.11
C LEU A 249 6.66 5.46 -0.55
N VAL A 250 5.68 6.33 -0.80
CA VAL A 250 4.32 6.24 -0.28
C VAL A 250 3.34 6.38 -1.45
N GLY A 251 2.44 5.42 -1.57
CA GLY A 251 1.31 5.48 -2.48
C GLY A 251 0.16 6.27 -1.88
N THR A 252 -1.04 6.08 -2.39
CA THR A 252 -2.24 6.55 -1.70
C THR A 252 -2.30 5.90 -0.31
N THR A 253 -2.35 6.71 0.74
CA THR A 253 -2.46 6.22 2.12
C THR A 253 -3.90 5.86 2.43
N VAL A 254 -4.11 4.65 2.93
CA VAL A 254 -5.40 4.20 3.47
C VAL A 254 -5.26 3.93 4.98
N ASP A 255 -6.39 3.97 5.68
CA ASP A 255 -6.51 3.49 7.06
C ASP A 255 -5.69 4.24 8.12
N VAL A 256 -5.15 5.43 7.83
CA VAL A 256 -4.40 6.26 8.81
C VAL A 256 -5.26 6.54 10.05
N LEU A 257 -6.54 6.83 9.86
CA LEU A 257 -7.48 7.06 10.95
C LEU A 257 -7.76 5.80 11.78
N GLU A 258 -7.77 4.62 11.15
CA GLU A 258 -8.00 3.35 11.84
C GLU A 258 -6.75 2.90 12.61
N ALA A 259 -5.56 3.28 12.14
CA ALA A 259 -4.28 2.97 12.76
C ALA A 259 -4.01 3.78 14.04
N VAL A 260 -4.61 4.97 14.13
CA VAL A 260 -4.45 5.86 15.28
C VAL A 260 -5.49 5.47 16.32
N ASP A 261 -5.07 4.61 17.25
CA ASP A 261 -5.86 4.10 18.37
C ASP A 261 -6.18 5.22 19.36
N LEU A 262 -7.26 5.96 19.11
CA LEU A 262 -7.79 6.98 20.00
C LEU A 262 -9.13 6.53 20.55
N ASP A 263 -9.41 6.82 21.81
CA ASP A 263 -10.66 6.47 22.48
C ASP A 263 -11.87 7.11 21.76
N TRP A 264 -12.63 6.30 21.01
CA TRP A 264 -13.77 6.75 20.21
C TRP A 264 -14.94 7.26 21.06
N GLU A 265 -14.98 6.96 22.37
CA GLU A 265 -16.09 7.39 23.24
C GLU A 265 -16.05 8.90 23.55
N HIS A 266 -14.91 9.55 23.34
CA HIS A 266 -14.70 10.97 23.64
C HIS A 266 -14.20 11.81 22.45
N HIS A 267 -13.76 11.15 21.37
CA HIS A 267 -13.14 11.79 20.23
C HIS A 267 -13.87 11.45 18.92
N GLY A 268 -14.29 12.48 18.19
CA GLY A 268 -14.71 12.38 16.79
C GLY A 268 -13.54 12.73 15.89
N LEU A 269 -12.90 11.73 15.28
CA LEU A 269 -11.80 11.99 14.35
C LEU A 269 -12.33 12.59 13.04
N ILE A 270 -11.72 13.70 12.59
CA ILE A 270 -12.08 14.33 11.30
C ILE A 270 -11.15 13.83 10.19
N SER A 271 -9.85 13.85 10.46
CA SER A 271 -8.83 13.57 9.45
C SER A 271 -7.52 13.15 10.09
N ALA A 272 -6.79 12.27 9.40
CA ALA A 272 -5.38 12.02 9.67
C ALA A 272 -4.63 11.89 8.36
N SER A 273 -3.40 12.39 8.34
CA SER A 273 -2.50 12.32 7.18
C SER A 273 -1.09 11.98 7.61
N LEU A 274 -0.47 11.03 6.92
CA LEU A 274 0.94 10.72 7.09
C LEU A 274 1.76 11.95 6.68
N THR A 275 2.62 12.45 7.56
CA THR A 275 3.43 13.66 7.32
C THR A 275 4.89 13.35 7.08
N LYS A 276 5.39 12.21 7.60
CA LYS A 276 6.82 11.90 7.53
C LYS A 276 7.11 10.40 7.59
N LEU A 277 8.12 9.95 6.88
CA LEU A 277 8.79 8.66 7.11
C LEU A 277 10.10 8.91 7.85
N THR A 278 10.36 8.20 8.93
CA THR A 278 11.49 8.49 9.83
C THR A 278 12.63 7.51 9.67
N LYS A 279 12.35 6.20 9.68
CA LYS A 279 13.34 5.12 9.65
C LYS A 279 12.83 3.93 8.84
N LEU A 280 13.74 3.19 8.20
CA LEU A 280 13.44 1.90 7.56
C LEU A 280 13.38 0.84 8.66
N ALA A 281 12.20 0.25 8.85
CA ALA A 281 11.96 -0.78 9.87
C ALA A 281 12.02 -2.20 9.30
N GLY A 282 11.82 -2.37 7.99
CA GLY A 282 11.96 -3.67 7.36
C GLY A 282 11.89 -3.65 5.84
N LEU A 283 12.45 -4.69 5.23
CA LEU A 283 12.42 -4.94 3.80
C LEU A 283 12.14 -6.43 3.54
N TRP A 284 10.99 -6.71 2.94
CA TRP A 284 10.50 -8.07 2.70
C TRP A 284 10.28 -8.36 1.23
N TRP A 285 10.28 -9.66 0.91
CA TRP A 285 9.91 -10.21 -0.41
C TRP A 285 10.53 -9.42 -1.56
N VAL A 286 11.84 -9.26 -1.49
CA VAL A 286 12.58 -8.61 -2.57
C VAL A 286 12.70 -9.59 -3.72
N GLU A 287 12.00 -9.28 -4.79
CA GLU A 287 11.89 -10.13 -5.95
C GLU A 287 12.29 -9.34 -7.18
N ARG A 288 13.11 -9.92 -8.03
CA ARG A 288 13.48 -9.33 -9.31
C ARG A 288 12.64 -9.97 -10.40
N GLU A 289 12.16 -9.15 -11.33
CA GLU A 289 11.59 -9.66 -12.60
C GLU A 289 12.60 -10.62 -13.22
N ALA A 290 12.19 -11.86 -13.44
CA ALA A 290 13.05 -12.86 -14.03
C ALA A 290 13.55 -12.34 -15.38
N PRO A 291 14.83 -12.57 -15.73
CA PRO A 291 15.38 -12.06 -16.97
C PRO A 291 14.62 -12.68 -18.16
N GLU A 292 13.60 -12.00 -18.66
CA GLU A 292 12.88 -12.41 -19.86
C GLU A 292 13.83 -12.32 -21.04
N ARG A 293 14.22 -13.47 -21.62
CA ARG A 293 14.81 -13.60 -22.97
C ARG A 293 15.93 -12.60 -23.33
N HIS A 294 16.62 -12.02 -22.36
CA HIS A 294 17.84 -11.27 -22.63
C HIS A 294 18.91 -12.28 -23.06
N GLU A 295 19.63 -11.96 -24.14
CA GLU A 295 20.63 -12.83 -24.76
C GLU A 295 21.44 -13.57 -23.67
N PRO A 296 21.46 -14.92 -23.68
CA PRO A 296 22.21 -15.69 -22.69
C PRO A 296 23.66 -15.16 -22.58
N GLY A 297 24.04 -14.69 -21.39
CA GLY A 297 25.38 -14.18 -21.13
C GLY A 297 25.54 -12.65 -21.07
N ARG A 298 24.46 -11.85 -21.18
CA ARG A 298 24.49 -10.42 -20.87
C ARG A 298 23.60 -10.09 -19.68
N ALA A 299 24.19 -9.50 -18.63
CA ALA A 299 23.41 -8.92 -17.54
C ALA A 299 22.44 -7.87 -18.13
N PRO A 300 21.15 -7.90 -17.76
CA PRO A 300 20.20 -6.92 -18.24
C PRO A 300 20.65 -5.51 -17.83
N LYS A 301 20.64 -4.57 -18.79
CA LYS A 301 21.00 -3.17 -18.54
C LYS A 301 20.07 -2.49 -17.53
N ARG A 302 18.83 -2.99 -17.45
CA ARG A 302 17.77 -2.53 -16.58
C ARG A 302 17.15 -3.73 -15.87
N MET A 303 16.99 -3.65 -14.56
CA MET A 303 16.33 -4.63 -13.70
C MET A 303 15.19 -3.94 -12.97
N VAL A 304 14.10 -4.68 -12.74
CA VAL A 304 12.96 -4.20 -11.95
C VAL A 304 12.82 -5.14 -10.76
N PHE A 305 12.78 -4.57 -9.56
CA PHE A 305 12.54 -5.27 -8.33
C PHE A 305 11.19 -4.87 -7.75
N ARG A 306 10.57 -5.79 -7.04
CA ARG A 306 9.43 -5.57 -6.16
C ARG A 306 9.89 -5.85 -4.74
N ALA A 307 9.48 -5.02 -3.81
CA ALA A 307 9.77 -5.22 -2.41
C ALA A 307 8.61 -4.70 -1.56
N ILE A 308 8.45 -5.22 -0.35
CA ILE A 308 7.61 -4.60 0.66
C ILE A 308 8.53 -3.89 1.63
N ALA A 309 8.45 -2.56 1.67
CA ALA A 309 9.18 -1.75 2.63
C ALA A 309 8.25 -1.36 3.79
N LEU A 310 8.79 -1.41 5.00
CA LEU A 310 8.13 -0.94 6.21
C LEU A 310 8.91 0.22 6.78
N PHE A 311 8.23 1.34 7.01
CA PHE A 311 8.82 2.57 7.52
C PHE A 311 8.17 2.95 8.83
N LEU A 312 8.96 3.33 9.84
CA LEU A 312 8.42 4.11 10.94
C LEU A 312 7.97 5.47 10.38
N ALA A 313 6.83 5.96 10.86
CA ALA A 313 6.19 7.12 10.29
C ALA A 313 5.53 8.01 11.33
N GLU A 314 5.37 9.28 10.97
CA GLU A 314 4.63 10.27 11.74
C GLU A 314 3.39 10.69 10.96
N ALA A 315 2.29 10.95 11.66
CA ALA A 315 1.07 11.51 11.09
C ALA A 315 0.54 12.68 11.91
N GLU A 316 -0.08 13.61 11.21
CA GLU A 316 -0.89 14.68 11.80
C GLU A 316 -2.35 14.22 11.85
N ILE A 317 -2.97 14.34 13.01
CA ILE A 317 -4.35 13.92 13.30
C ILE A 317 -5.11 15.14 13.78
N THR A 318 -6.29 15.36 13.22
CA THR A 318 -7.23 16.39 13.69
C THR A 318 -8.44 15.73 14.32
N ASP A 319 -8.62 15.95 15.62
CA ASP A 319 -9.73 15.41 16.41
C ASP A 319 -10.70 16.51 16.86
N ILE A 320 -11.99 16.15 16.90
CA ILE A 320 -13.02 16.92 17.57
C ILE A 320 -13.30 16.25 18.90
N TYR A 321 -13.20 16.98 19.99
CA TYR A 321 -13.63 16.50 21.30
C TYR A 321 -14.86 17.26 21.78
N SER A 322 -15.79 16.54 22.39
CA SER A 322 -16.96 17.12 23.05
C SER A 322 -16.65 17.31 24.53
N LEU A 323 -16.78 18.55 25.03
CA LEU A 323 -16.80 18.78 26.46
C LEU A 323 -18.17 18.34 26.99
N THR A 324 -18.16 17.56 28.07
CA THR A 324 -19.38 17.12 28.77
C THR A 324 -20.27 18.33 29.07
N GLY A 325 -21.43 18.42 28.41
CA GLY A 325 -22.37 19.53 28.62
C GLY A 325 -23.12 20.05 27.39
N GLY A 326 -22.79 19.59 26.17
CA GLY A 326 -23.58 19.90 24.97
C GLY A 326 -23.26 21.24 24.29
N ASP A 327 -22.20 21.94 24.71
CA ASP A 327 -21.70 23.12 24.01
C ASP A 327 -20.30 22.89 23.40
N THR A 328 -20.17 23.40 22.18
CA THR A 328 -19.03 23.47 21.22
C THR A 328 -17.89 22.46 21.35
N ALA A 329 -17.89 21.53 20.39
CA ALA A 329 -16.75 20.78 19.89
C ALA A 329 -15.48 21.65 19.76
N GLY A 330 -14.43 21.31 20.50
CA GLY A 330 -13.08 21.86 20.26
C GLY A 330 -12.37 21.02 19.19
N GLU A 331 -11.58 21.66 18.33
CA GLU A 331 -10.69 20.99 17.38
C GLU A 331 -9.27 21.05 17.92
N ARG A 332 -8.56 19.93 17.88
CA ARG A 332 -7.14 19.87 18.21
C ARG A 332 -6.41 19.08 17.15
N THR A 333 -5.19 19.52 16.88
CA THR A 333 -4.24 18.82 16.03
C THR A 333 -3.20 18.12 16.90
N LEU A 334 -2.92 16.87 16.58
CA LEU A 334 -2.07 15.94 17.29
C LEU A 334 -1.08 15.32 16.33
N ASN A 335 0.15 15.10 16.80
CA ASN A 335 1.11 14.27 16.08
C ASN A 335 1.12 12.88 16.70
N SER A 336 1.09 11.85 15.86
CA SER A 336 1.35 10.47 16.25
C SER A 336 2.64 10.01 15.59
N ASP A 337 3.56 9.46 16.37
CA ASP A 337 4.85 8.92 15.97
C ASP A 337 4.92 7.39 16.12
N GLN A 338 3.81 6.76 16.47
CA GLN A 338 3.70 5.31 16.69
C GLN A 338 3.05 4.61 15.50
N LEU A 339 3.48 4.96 14.29
CA LEU A 339 2.93 4.41 13.07
C LEU A 339 3.97 3.67 12.26
N ILE A 340 3.52 2.62 11.59
CA ILE A 340 4.28 1.92 10.57
C ILE A 340 3.54 2.04 9.24
N ALA A 341 4.25 2.54 8.23
CA ALA A 341 3.78 2.63 6.85
C ALA A 341 4.34 1.44 6.07
N ARG A 342 3.46 0.54 5.62
CA ARG A 342 3.80 -0.59 4.76
C ARG A 342 3.47 -0.26 3.31
N THR A 343 4.49 -0.17 2.47
CA THR A 343 4.33 0.11 1.03
C THR A 343 4.96 -1.00 0.20
N ARG A 344 4.23 -1.49 -0.80
CA ARG A 344 4.86 -2.29 -1.86
C ARG A 344 5.52 -1.34 -2.86
N LEU A 345 6.82 -1.47 -3.03
CA LEU A 345 7.64 -0.65 -3.91
C LEU A 345 8.01 -1.40 -5.17
N MET A 346 8.16 -0.63 -6.25
CA MET A 346 8.85 -1.02 -7.46
C MET A 346 10.15 -0.23 -7.57
N VAL A 347 11.26 -0.94 -7.70
CA VAL A 347 12.60 -0.36 -7.76
C VAL A 347 13.20 -0.67 -9.12
N THR A 348 13.48 0.36 -9.91
CA THR A 348 14.18 0.23 -11.19
C THR A 348 15.67 0.47 -10.98
N VAL A 349 16.48 -0.51 -11.39
CA VAL A 349 17.94 -0.47 -11.36
C VAL A 349 18.48 -0.44 -12.78
N GLU A 350 19.29 0.55 -13.11
CA GLU A 350 20.00 0.64 -14.39
C GLU A 350 21.50 0.71 -14.16
N ASN A 351 22.26 -0.16 -14.85
CA ASN A 351 23.72 -0.25 -14.71
C ASN A 351 24.20 -0.34 -13.23
N GLY A 352 23.47 -1.10 -12.40
CA GLY A 352 23.78 -1.28 -10.99
C GLY A 352 23.44 -0.10 -10.07
N LYS A 353 22.68 0.90 -10.57
CA LYS A 353 22.21 2.03 -9.77
C LYS A 353 20.69 2.10 -9.75
N ILE A 354 20.10 2.36 -8.60
CA ILE A 354 18.67 2.64 -8.50
C ILE A 354 18.40 3.99 -9.14
N VAL A 355 17.55 4.01 -10.16
CA VAL A 355 17.19 5.20 -10.93
C VAL A 355 15.76 5.67 -10.67
N LYS A 356 14.91 4.78 -10.16
CA LYS A 356 13.52 5.09 -9.84
C LYS A 356 13.00 4.17 -8.74
N VAL A 357 12.29 4.75 -7.77
CA VAL A 357 11.48 4.02 -6.79
C VAL A 357 10.08 4.61 -6.79
N GLU A 358 9.07 3.77 -6.96
CA GLU A 358 7.67 4.17 -6.94
C GLU A 358 6.78 3.13 -6.22
N PRO A 359 5.64 3.53 -5.64
CA PRO A 359 4.71 2.59 -5.04
C PRO A 359 3.99 1.76 -6.11
N ASP A 360 3.92 0.44 -5.91
CA ASP A 360 3.13 -0.52 -6.72
C ASP A 360 1.74 -0.77 -6.13
N SER A 361 1.47 -0.26 -4.92
CA SER A 361 0.18 -0.37 -4.22
C SER A 361 -0.12 0.86 -3.36
N GLU A 362 -1.34 0.87 -2.80
CA GLU A 362 -1.66 1.72 -1.65
C GLU A 362 -0.68 1.45 -0.51
N THR A 363 -0.45 2.49 0.30
CA THR A 363 0.31 2.40 1.55
C THR A 363 -0.68 2.13 2.67
N VAL A 364 -0.48 1.01 3.36
CA VAL A 364 -1.27 0.65 4.54
C VAL A 364 -0.53 1.17 5.76
N VAL A 365 -1.23 1.90 6.61
CA VAL A 365 -0.71 2.40 7.88
C VAL A 365 -1.30 1.58 9.02
N SER A 366 -0.48 1.24 10.01
CA SER A 366 -0.92 0.58 11.24
C SER A 366 -0.13 1.11 12.44
N ASN A 367 -0.58 0.80 13.65
CA ASN A 367 0.18 1.12 14.86
C ASN A 367 1.52 0.35 14.85
N SER A 368 2.64 1.03 15.15
CA SER A 368 3.98 0.43 15.23
C SER A 368 4.23 -0.28 16.57
N SER A 369 3.36 -0.06 17.55
CA SER A 369 3.40 -0.65 18.88
C SER A 369 2.01 -1.22 19.24
N PRO A 370 1.51 -2.23 18.50
CA PRO A 370 0.28 -2.89 18.88
C PRO A 370 0.42 -3.47 20.30
N ARG A 371 -0.68 -3.41 21.05
CA ARG A 371 -0.78 -4.12 22.32
C ARG A 371 -1.28 -5.54 22.02
N SER A 372 -0.83 -6.51 22.79
CA SER A 372 -1.19 -7.92 22.59
C SER A 372 -1.92 -8.48 23.82
N ASP A 373 -2.80 -9.48 23.60
CA ASP A 373 -3.59 -10.07 24.67
C ASP A 373 -2.70 -10.89 25.61
N HIS A 374 -1.58 -11.37 25.07
CA HIS A 374 -0.60 -12.17 25.78
C HIS A 374 0.84 -11.76 25.47
N ASN A 375 1.74 -11.93 26.45
CA ASN A 375 3.16 -11.62 26.28
C ASN A 375 3.87 -12.44 25.17
N TRP A 376 3.42 -13.66 24.91
CA TRP A 376 3.95 -14.50 23.82
C TRP A 376 3.54 -13.99 22.43
N GLU A 377 2.39 -13.30 22.31
CA GLU A 377 1.98 -12.63 21.07
C GLU A 377 2.89 -11.42 20.80
N ALA A 378 3.14 -10.60 21.82
CA ALA A 378 4.12 -9.51 21.74
C ALA A 378 5.51 -10.04 21.33
N GLY A 379 5.95 -11.16 21.89
CA GLY A 379 7.19 -11.84 21.48
C GLY A 379 7.20 -12.32 20.01
N ASN A 380 6.05 -12.75 19.48
CA ASN A 380 5.94 -13.10 18.06
C ASN A 380 5.99 -11.87 17.16
N GLU A 381 5.35 -10.77 17.55
CA GLU A 381 5.43 -9.50 16.80
C GLU A 381 6.86 -8.96 16.75
N LEU A 382 7.62 -9.12 17.83
CA LEU A 382 9.06 -8.82 17.87
C LEU A 382 9.87 -9.68 16.90
N ALA A 383 9.55 -10.97 16.83
CA ALA A 383 10.14 -11.88 15.86
C ALA A 383 9.85 -11.43 14.43
N ASP A 384 8.58 -11.18 14.12
CA ASP A 384 8.13 -10.76 12.80
C ASP A 384 8.81 -9.45 12.38
N ALA A 385 8.96 -8.49 13.30
CA ALA A 385 9.67 -7.25 13.04
C ALA A 385 11.16 -7.47 12.71
N LEU A 386 11.85 -8.31 13.51
CA LEU A 386 13.27 -8.63 13.29
C LEU A 386 13.49 -9.47 12.01
N GLU A 387 12.54 -10.34 11.63
CA GLU A 387 12.56 -11.03 10.33
C GLU A 387 12.48 -10.06 9.14
N GLY A 388 12.11 -8.79 9.37
CA GLY A 388 12.20 -7.71 8.38
C GLY A 388 13.56 -7.07 8.19
N VAL A 389 14.52 -7.38 9.04
CA VAL A 389 15.89 -6.91 8.85
C VAL A 389 16.58 -7.78 7.80
N THR A 390 16.98 -7.16 6.69
CA THR A 390 17.66 -7.86 5.59
C THR A 390 18.85 -8.68 6.09
N GLY A 391 18.91 -9.96 5.69
CA GLY A 391 20.02 -10.85 6.04
C GLY A 391 20.07 -11.34 7.49
N LEU A 392 19.18 -10.87 8.38
CA LEU A 392 19.09 -11.38 9.75
C LEU A 392 18.23 -12.65 9.77
N GLU A 393 18.85 -13.80 10.04
CA GLU A 393 18.14 -15.07 10.15
C GLU A 393 17.97 -15.46 11.62
N LEU A 394 16.76 -15.27 12.14
CA LEU A 394 16.47 -15.66 13.51
C LEU A 394 16.50 -17.18 13.67
N PRO A 395 17.01 -17.69 14.81
CA PRO A 395 16.99 -19.11 15.15
C PRO A 395 15.56 -19.65 15.13
N SER A 396 15.31 -20.70 14.34
CA SER A 396 13.95 -21.19 14.11
C SER A 396 13.29 -21.73 15.39
N GLY A 397 12.14 -21.16 15.78
CA GLY A 397 11.26 -21.72 16.82
C GLY A 397 11.44 -21.16 18.24
N HIS A 398 12.14 -20.04 18.42
CA HIS A 398 12.57 -19.60 19.75
C HIS A 398 11.91 -18.35 20.33
N LEU A 399 11.17 -17.55 19.55
CA LEU A 399 10.61 -16.28 20.07
C LEU A 399 9.20 -16.42 20.64
N GLY A 400 8.33 -17.23 20.01
CA GLY A 400 6.98 -17.52 20.55
C GLY A 400 6.95 -18.38 21.81
N GLY A 401 8.12 -18.78 22.31
CA GLY A 401 8.31 -19.59 23.50
C GLY A 401 9.75 -19.44 23.97
N TRP A 402 10.14 -18.17 24.19
CA TRP A 402 11.36 -17.66 24.81
C TRP A 402 12.11 -18.82 25.49
N ASN A 403 13.35 -19.13 25.14
CA ASN A 403 14.16 -20.14 25.83
C ASN A 403 15.56 -19.57 26.01
N VAL A 404 16.18 -19.83 27.17
CA VAL A 404 17.44 -19.21 27.60
C VAL A 404 18.58 -19.64 26.68
N ALA A 405 18.98 -18.78 25.76
CA ALA A 405 20.22 -18.88 25.01
C ALA A 405 20.71 -17.48 24.66
N GLU A 406 22.00 -17.23 24.91
CA GLU A 406 22.74 -16.20 24.22
C GLU A 406 23.14 -16.77 22.86
N GLU A 407 22.80 -16.08 21.79
CA GLU A 407 23.05 -16.53 20.43
C GLU A 407 23.70 -15.42 19.61
N GLU A 408 24.71 -15.79 18.82
CA GLU A 408 25.34 -14.90 17.85
C GLU A 408 24.87 -15.29 16.45
N VAL A 409 24.21 -14.36 15.77
CA VAL A 409 23.64 -14.54 14.44
C VAL A 409 24.47 -13.76 13.43
N LEU A 410 25.06 -14.46 12.47
CA LEU A 410 25.73 -13.81 11.34
C LEU A 410 24.69 -13.19 10.40
N VAL A 411 24.86 -11.92 10.07
CA VAL A 411 23.96 -11.22 9.15
C VAL A 411 24.44 -11.42 7.72
N LYS A 412 23.65 -12.13 6.91
CA LYS A 412 23.98 -12.44 5.51
C LYS A 412 24.17 -11.16 4.70
N GLY A 413 25.16 -11.16 3.80
CA GLY A 413 25.50 -10.00 2.99
C GLY A 413 26.29 -8.91 3.73
N THR A 414 26.65 -9.14 5.00
CA THR A 414 27.51 -8.26 5.79
C THR A 414 28.61 -9.04 6.50
N THR A 415 29.61 -8.34 7.05
CA THR A 415 30.64 -8.90 7.93
C THR A 415 30.21 -8.91 9.41
N GLN A 416 29.02 -8.41 9.72
CA GLN A 416 28.55 -8.17 11.08
C GLN A 416 27.84 -9.37 11.69
N GLN A 417 27.82 -9.36 13.02
CA GLN A 417 27.07 -10.30 13.83
C GLN A 417 26.14 -9.53 14.77
N VAL A 418 24.96 -10.09 14.97
CA VAL A 418 23.98 -9.63 15.94
C VAL A 418 23.98 -10.62 17.09
N ARG A 419 24.22 -10.14 18.31
CA ARG A 419 24.11 -10.96 19.51
C ARG A 419 22.74 -10.76 20.12
N LEU A 420 22.08 -11.86 20.46
CA LEU A 420 20.77 -11.91 21.09
C LEU A 420 20.91 -12.59 22.45
N SER A 421 20.38 -11.97 23.50
CA SER A 421 20.31 -12.57 24.83
C SER A 421 18.89 -12.43 25.36
N TRP A 422 18.25 -13.55 25.71
CA TRP A 422 16.86 -13.59 26.13
C TRP A 422 16.74 -14.02 27.60
N SER A 423 16.00 -13.25 28.39
CA SER A 423 15.68 -13.55 29.79
C SER A 423 14.19 -13.72 30.01
N HIS A 424 13.85 -14.67 30.88
CA HIS A 424 12.51 -15.00 31.32
C HIS A 424 12.09 -14.33 32.62
N HIS A 425 12.96 -13.50 33.19
CA HIS A 425 12.56 -12.77 34.38
C HIS A 425 11.45 -11.79 33.99
N ASN A 426 10.33 -11.85 34.73
CA ASN A 426 9.09 -11.09 34.46
C ASN A 426 8.34 -11.56 33.20
N GLU A 427 7.88 -10.62 32.37
CA GLU A 427 7.03 -10.86 31.20
C GLU A 427 7.82 -11.12 29.90
N GLY A 428 9.15 -11.08 29.99
CA GLY A 428 10.12 -11.34 28.91
C GLY A 428 11.03 -10.14 28.63
N GLU A 429 12.34 -10.37 28.59
CA GLU A 429 13.36 -9.35 28.27
C GLU A 429 14.32 -9.85 27.16
N LEU A 430 14.70 -8.98 26.23
CA LEU A 430 15.66 -9.23 25.16
C LEU A 430 16.75 -8.15 25.18
N TRP A 431 18.02 -8.56 25.14
CA TRP A 431 19.14 -7.69 24.79
C TRP A 431 19.66 -8.05 23.42
N ILE A 432 19.80 -7.05 22.57
CA ILE A 432 20.34 -7.19 21.23
C ILE A 432 21.51 -6.24 21.04
N SER A 433 22.63 -6.78 20.56
CA SER A 433 23.85 -6.00 20.33
C SER A 433 24.28 -6.09 18.88
N VAL A 434 24.62 -4.94 18.29
CA VAL A 434 25.21 -4.83 16.95
C VAL A 434 26.54 -4.09 17.11
N GLY A 435 27.66 -4.80 16.99
CA GLY A 435 28.96 -4.24 17.31
C GLY A 435 29.09 -3.89 18.80
N THR A 436 29.30 -2.61 19.10
CA THR A 436 29.37 -2.09 20.49
C THR A 436 28.06 -1.54 21.02
N ASP A 437 27.08 -1.36 20.14
CA ASP A 437 25.80 -0.74 20.49
C ASP A 437 24.82 -1.82 20.98
N GLU A 438 23.98 -1.46 21.95
CA GLU A 438 23.03 -2.37 22.57
C GLU A 438 21.64 -1.73 22.65
N ALA A 439 20.61 -2.56 22.45
CA ALA A 439 19.23 -2.23 22.73
C ALA A 439 18.63 -3.30 23.67
N HIS A 440 17.75 -2.85 24.55
CA HIS A 440 17.06 -3.64 25.55
C HIS A 440 15.55 -3.55 25.31
N VAL A 441 14.90 -4.70 25.12
CA VAL A 441 13.45 -4.79 24.94
C VAL A 441 12.83 -5.46 26.14
N THR A 442 11.79 -4.83 26.68
CA THR A 442 10.99 -5.33 27.79
C THR A 442 9.56 -5.49 27.34
N CYS A 443 8.95 -6.64 27.67
CA CYS A 443 7.51 -6.81 27.60
C CYS A 443 6.91 -6.32 28.93
N GLU A 444 5.97 -5.37 28.85
CA GLU A 444 5.33 -4.76 30.01
C GLU A 444 3.81 -4.98 29.99
N TYR A 445 3.25 -5.23 31.18
CA TYR A 445 1.82 -5.38 31.42
C TYR A 445 1.23 -4.12 32.05
N ASP A 446 0.22 -3.56 31.39
CA ASP A 446 -0.55 -2.45 31.91
C ASP A 446 -1.79 -2.93 32.69
N ALA A 447 -1.66 -2.92 34.01
CA ALA A 447 -2.78 -3.24 34.90
C ALA A 447 -3.98 -2.28 34.75
N ASN A 448 -3.78 -1.08 34.21
CA ASN A 448 -4.87 -0.12 34.00
C ASN A 448 -5.74 -0.45 32.78
N ALA A 449 -5.29 -1.35 31.90
CA ALA A 449 -6.08 -1.83 30.78
C ALA A 449 -7.28 -2.69 31.25
N TRP A 450 -7.24 -3.21 32.49
CA TRP A 450 -8.34 -3.96 33.09
C TRP A 450 -9.47 -3.06 33.57
N ILE A 451 -10.66 -3.22 32.96
CA ILE A 451 -11.86 -2.48 33.33
C ILE A 451 -12.80 -3.40 34.11
N GLY A 452 -13.05 -3.06 35.38
CA GLY A 452 -14.04 -3.74 36.23
C GLY A 452 -13.44 -4.53 37.39
N GLY A 453 -14.32 -5.23 38.14
CA GLY A 453 -13.93 -6.03 39.31
C GLY A 453 -13.36 -7.40 38.93
N LYS A 454 -13.65 -8.44 39.72
CA LYS A 454 -13.18 -9.82 39.45
C LYS A 454 -13.70 -10.43 38.13
N GLU A 455 -14.79 -9.90 37.60
CA GLU A 455 -15.38 -10.27 36.30
C GLU A 455 -15.18 -9.16 35.25
N GLY A 456 -14.15 -8.34 35.43
CA GLY A 456 -13.78 -7.31 34.46
C GLY A 456 -13.34 -7.90 33.12
N MET A 457 -13.16 -7.00 32.15
CA MET A 457 -12.57 -7.30 30.85
C MET A 457 -11.48 -6.28 30.57
N TYR A 458 -10.55 -6.62 29.69
CA TYR A 458 -9.59 -5.65 29.20
C TYR A 458 -10.28 -4.70 28.21
N GLY A 459 -10.14 -3.40 28.42
CA GLY A 459 -10.59 -2.38 27.45
C GLY A 459 -9.66 -2.33 26.23
N GLU A 460 -8.36 -2.45 26.48
CA GLU A 460 -7.30 -2.62 25.49
C GLU A 460 -6.45 -3.82 25.87
N SER A 461 -5.78 -4.44 24.90
CA SER A 461 -4.87 -5.55 25.19
C SER A 461 -3.74 -5.10 26.14
N PRO A 462 -3.39 -5.85 27.20
CA PRO A 462 -2.60 -5.32 28.32
C PRO A 462 -1.09 -5.38 28.12
N TYR A 463 -0.58 -6.20 27.19
CA TYR A 463 0.87 -6.36 26.99
C TYR A 463 1.36 -5.45 25.88
N PHE A 464 2.51 -4.82 26.07
CA PHE A 464 3.18 -4.02 25.03
C PHE A 464 4.71 -4.12 25.17
N LEU A 465 5.42 -3.81 24.09
CA LEU A 465 6.87 -3.83 24.07
C LEU A 465 7.45 -2.43 24.22
N ARG A 466 8.43 -2.28 25.11
CA ARG A 466 9.25 -1.08 25.24
C ARG A 466 10.67 -1.39 24.79
N VAL A 467 11.21 -0.56 23.90
CA VAL A 467 12.57 -0.66 23.37
C VAL A 467 13.39 0.48 23.93
N GLU A 468 14.48 0.15 24.63
CA GLU A 468 15.42 1.10 25.21
C GLU A 468 16.77 0.98 24.49
N THR A 469 17.33 2.11 24.12
CA THR A 469 18.68 2.21 23.53
C THR A 469 19.50 3.20 24.36
N GLU A 470 20.77 3.41 24.02
CA GLU A 470 21.60 4.40 24.73
C GLU A 470 21.02 5.83 24.68
N HIS A 471 20.26 6.17 23.64
CA HIS A 471 19.82 7.54 23.38
C HIS A 471 18.31 7.74 23.44
N ASP A 472 17.53 6.70 23.15
CA ASP A 472 16.09 6.80 22.99
C ASP A 472 15.35 5.65 23.67
N ILE A 473 14.12 5.95 24.10
CA ILE A 473 13.13 4.96 24.54
C ILE A 473 11.97 5.05 23.54
N GLU A 474 11.79 3.99 22.75
CA GLU A 474 10.75 3.89 21.74
C GLU A 474 9.76 2.76 22.11
N ARG A 475 8.56 2.80 21.53
CA ARG A 475 7.53 1.77 21.75
C ARG A 475 7.40 0.87 20.54
N GLY A 476 7.18 -0.41 20.81
CA GLY A 476 6.81 -1.41 19.83
C GLY A 476 8.00 -2.14 19.18
N PRO A 477 7.72 -3.31 18.58
CA PRO A 477 8.76 -4.17 18.02
C PRO A 477 9.48 -3.57 16.81
N TRP A 478 8.79 -2.73 16.04
CA TRP A 478 9.31 -2.12 14.82
C TRP A 478 10.37 -1.04 15.07
N ALA A 479 10.33 -0.40 16.24
CA ALA A 479 11.39 0.49 16.70
C ALA A 479 12.73 -0.26 16.82
N LEU A 480 12.70 -1.47 17.40
CA LEU A 480 13.89 -2.31 17.49
C LEU A 480 14.39 -2.69 16.10
N ALA A 481 13.51 -3.17 15.22
CA ALA A 481 13.90 -3.57 13.88
C ALA A 481 14.57 -2.42 13.12
N ALA A 482 14.01 -1.21 13.18
CA ALA A 482 14.60 -0.01 12.60
C ALA A 482 15.97 0.34 13.19
N TRP A 483 16.14 0.20 14.51
CA TRP A 483 17.42 0.40 15.19
C TRP A 483 18.49 -0.59 14.69
N VAL A 484 18.16 -1.88 14.64
CA VAL A 484 19.07 -2.93 14.12
C VAL A 484 19.43 -2.63 12.67
N PHE A 485 18.43 -2.30 11.84
CA PHE A 485 18.61 -1.98 10.43
C PHE A 485 19.62 -0.85 10.24
N ASN A 486 19.46 0.25 10.97
CA ASN A 486 20.34 1.41 10.87
C ASN A 486 21.80 1.06 11.24
N ARG A 487 22.00 0.30 12.33
CA ARG A 487 23.37 -0.11 12.75
C ARG A 487 24.06 -1.04 11.76
N LEU A 488 23.30 -1.92 11.11
CA LEU A 488 23.85 -2.78 10.09
C LEU A 488 24.25 -2.02 8.82
N LEU A 489 23.57 -0.91 8.51
CA LEU A 489 23.89 -0.04 7.38
C LEU A 489 25.12 0.84 7.65
N ASP A 490 25.18 1.52 8.79
CA ASP A 490 26.23 2.50 9.16
C ASP A 490 27.65 1.92 9.11
N SER A 491 27.82 0.67 9.54
CA SER A 491 29.11 -0.01 9.65
C SER A 491 29.62 -0.60 8.33
N SER A 492 28.76 -0.69 7.31
CA SER A 492 29.14 -1.23 6.00
C SER A 492 29.94 -0.24 5.14
N ASP A 493 29.93 1.04 5.48
CA ASP A 493 30.70 2.07 4.76
C ASP A 493 32.16 2.16 5.23
N THR A 494 32.47 1.72 6.45
CA THR A 494 33.82 1.83 7.04
C THR A 494 34.86 0.84 6.50
N GLU A 495 34.50 -0.16 5.68
CA GLU A 495 35.44 -1.15 5.11
C GLU A 495 35.70 -0.97 3.59
N SER A 496 35.17 0.09 2.97
CA SER A 496 35.32 0.35 1.52
C SER A 496 36.24 1.52 1.13
N GLU A 497 36.94 2.13 2.10
CA GLU A 497 38.14 2.97 1.89
C GLU A 497 39.44 2.17 2.08
#